data_AF-A0A2Z2KGX3-F1
#
_entry.id   AF-A0A2Z2KGX3-F1
#
_cell.length_a   1.000
_cell.length_b   1.000
_cell.length_c   1.000
_cell.angle_alpha   90.00
_cell.angle_beta   90.00
_cell.angle_gamma   90.00
#
_symmetry.space_group_name_H-M   'P 1'
#
loop_
_entity.id
_entity.type
_entity.pdbx_description
1 polymer ?
#
loop_
_entity_poly.entity_id
_entity_poly.type
_entity_poly.pdbx_seq_one_letter_code
_entity_poly.pdbx_strand_id
1 'polypeptide(L)'
;MPKEYSRMYIENVKHELLNRLGLKKVYYKGQAGDDLLYEALGFDRGTEHKFCVRTRTGTIDEWVAGKWMKVRGFTIKSKEL
;
A
#
# COMPACT_ATOMS: atom_id res chain seq x y z
N MET A 1 18.16 -6.41 10.51
CA MET A 1 17.44 -7.25 9.53
C MET A 1 16.07 -6.61 9.31
N PRO A 2 15.58 -6.51 8.07
CA PRO A 2 14.23 -6.01 7.82
C PRO A 2 13.21 -6.93 8.49
N LYS A 3 12.15 -6.36 9.06
CA LYS A 3 11.08 -7.14 9.65
C LYS A 3 10.34 -7.89 8.54
N GLU A 4 10.20 -9.20 8.68
CA GLU A 4 9.41 -9.99 7.73
C GLU A 4 7.96 -10.04 8.21
N TYR A 5 7.08 -9.33 7.51
CA TYR A 5 5.67 -9.29 7.86
C TYR A 5 4.94 -10.59 7.48
N SER A 6 3.99 -11.00 8.32
CA SER A 6 3.16 -12.17 8.03
C SER A 6 2.34 -11.98 6.75
N ARG A 7 2.11 -13.09 6.01
CA ARG A 7 1.27 -13.09 4.81
C ARG A 7 -0.14 -12.54 5.09
N MET A 8 -0.69 -12.86 6.26
CA MET A 8 -2.01 -12.37 6.67
C MET A 8 -2.03 -10.85 6.81
N TYR A 9 -1.00 -10.25 7.43
CA TYR A 9 -0.89 -8.80 7.53
C TYR A 9 -0.79 -8.14 6.14
N ILE A 10 0.05 -8.68 5.25
CA ILE A 10 0.22 -8.18 3.88
C ILE A 10 -1.11 -8.20 3.11
N GLU A 11 -1.89 -9.27 3.21
CA GLU A 11 -3.20 -9.39 2.55
C GLU A 11 -4.25 -8.46 3.19
N ASN A 12 -4.24 -8.27 4.51
CA ASN A 12 -5.15 -7.32 5.16
C ASN A 12 -4.89 -5.89 4.69
N VAL A 13 -3.61 -5.47 4.63
CA VAL A 13 -3.23 -4.16 4.09
C VAL A 13 -3.64 -4.03 2.62
N LYS A 14 -3.45 -5.08 1.81
CA LYS A 14 -3.90 -5.11 0.41
C LYS A 14 -5.41 -4.90 0.28
N HIS A 15 -6.20 -5.55 1.12
CA HIS A 15 -7.66 -5.36 1.15
C HIS A 15 -8.06 -3.95 1.58
N GLU A 16 -7.34 -3.35 2.52
CA GLU A 16 -7.58 -1.96 2.89
C GLU A 16 -7.30 -1.00 1.75
N LEU A 17 -6.18 -1.15 1.04
CA LEU A 17 -5.88 -0.35 -0.14
C LEU A 17 -6.98 -0.54 -1.19
N LEU A 18 -7.33 -1.79 -1.50
CA LEU A 18 -8.35 -2.12 -2.51
C LEU A 18 -9.70 -1.44 -2.21
N ASN A 19 -10.21 -1.66 -1.00
CA ASN A 19 -11.58 -1.30 -0.65
C ASN A 19 -11.74 0.17 -0.23
N ARG A 20 -10.71 0.78 0.38
CA ARG A 20 -10.80 2.12 0.97
C ARG A 20 -10.23 3.23 0.08
N LEU A 21 -9.46 2.88 -0.96
CA LEU A 21 -8.99 3.83 -1.98
C LEU A 21 -9.76 3.71 -3.30
N GLY A 22 -10.78 2.85 -3.38
CA GLY A 22 -11.56 2.67 -4.60
C GLY A 22 -10.69 2.15 -5.75
N LEU A 23 -9.88 1.13 -5.49
CA LEU A 23 -9.04 0.51 -6.52
C LEU A 23 -9.74 -0.73 -7.09
N LYS A 24 -9.44 -1.06 -8.34
CA LYS A 24 -9.98 -2.25 -9.01
C LYS A 24 -9.19 -3.51 -8.66
N LYS A 25 -7.87 -3.40 -8.59
CA LYS A 25 -6.95 -4.49 -8.22
C LYS A 25 -5.76 -3.93 -7.47
N VAL A 26 -5.21 -4.70 -6.52
CA VAL A 26 -4.00 -4.37 -5.77
C VAL A 26 -3.12 -5.62 -5.68
N TYR A 27 -1.83 -5.46 -5.90
CA TYR A 27 -0.81 -6.51 -5.95
C TYR A 27 0.32 -6.16 -5.00
N TYR A 28 0.70 -7.11 -4.16
CA TYR A 28 1.90 -6.97 -3.33
C TYR A 28 3.15 -7.16 -4.19
N LYS A 29 4.13 -6.27 -4.05
CA LYS A 29 5.37 -6.27 -4.85
C LYS A 29 6.62 -6.62 -4.05
N GLY A 30 6.57 -6.49 -2.73
CA GLY A 30 7.69 -6.79 -1.85
C GLY A 30 7.85 -5.77 -0.74
N GLN A 31 9.01 -5.82 -0.09
CA GLN A 31 9.39 -4.94 1.01
C GLN A 31 10.60 -4.09 0.63
N ALA A 32 10.63 -2.86 1.14
CA ALA A 32 11.79 -1.99 1.13
C ALA A 32 12.09 -1.56 2.57
N GLY A 33 13.04 -2.22 3.22
CA GLY A 33 13.22 -2.10 4.67
C GLY A 33 11.99 -2.65 5.40
N ASP A 34 11.35 -1.82 6.21
CA ASP A 34 10.11 -2.18 6.91
C ASP A 34 8.85 -1.76 6.13
N ASP A 35 8.98 -1.09 4.98
CA ASP A 35 7.84 -0.60 4.22
C ASP A 35 7.34 -1.63 3.21
N LEU A 36 6.03 -1.72 3.04
CA LEU A 36 5.40 -2.63 2.08
C LEU A 36 5.10 -1.91 0.76
N LEU A 37 5.45 -2.53 -0.37
CA LEU A 37 5.23 -1.99 -1.69
C LEU A 37 4.06 -2.69 -2.39
N TYR A 38 3.18 -1.89 -2.98
CA TYR A 38 2.03 -2.37 -3.73
C TYR A 38 1.92 -1.69 -5.09
N GLU A 39 1.45 -2.42 -6.08
CA GLU A 39 0.96 -1.88 -7.35
C GLU A 39 -0.55 -2.04 -7.40
N ALA A 40 -1.25 -1.10 -8.02
CA ALA A 40 -2.69 -1.15 -8.15
C ALA A 40 -3.19 -0.62 -9.48
N LEU A 41 -4.39 -1.04 -9.85
CA LEU A 41 -5.12 -0.56 -11.02
C LEU A 41 -6.36 0.18 -10.55
N GLY A 42 -6.56 1.39 -11.06
CA GLY A 42 -7.78 2.17 -10.87
C GLY A 42 -8.96 1.62 -11.67
N PHE A 43 -10.13 2.22 -11.48
CA PHE A 43 -11.32 1.91 -12.29
C PHE A 43 -11.23 2.54 -13.69
N ASP A 44 -10.60 3.71 -13.79
CA ASP A 44 -10.34 4.38 -15.05
C ASP A 44 -9.34 3.59 -15.91
N ARG A 45 -9.62 3.54 -17.21
CA ARG A 45 -8.84 2.73 -18.15
C ARG A 45 -7.41 3.28 -18.27
N GLY A 46 -6.44 2.46 -17.87
CA GLY A 46 -5.01 2.80 -17.95
C GLY A 46 -4.44 3.48 -16.70
N THR A 47 -5.24 3.65 -15.65
CA THR A 47 -4.76 4.25 -14.40
C THR A 47 -4.04 3.19 -13.55
N GLU A 48 -2.73 3.33 -13.45
CA GLU A 48 -1.88 2.51 -12.59
C GLU A 48 -1.37 3.33 -11.41
N HIS A 49 -1.33 2.73 -10.24
CA HIS A 49 -0.86 3.35 -9.01
C HIS A 49 0.24 2.50 -8.40
N LYS A 50 1.18 3.14 -7.72
CA LYS A 50 2.15 2.47 -6.85
C LYS A 50 2.01 3.06 -5.46
N PHE A 51 1.92 2.20 -4.46
CA PHE A 51 1.80 2.59 -3.07
C PHE A 51 2.99 2.06 -2.26
N CYS A 52 3.47 2.89 -1.35
CA CYS A 52 4.41 2.52 -0.31
C CYS A 52 3.72 2.70 1.04
N VAL A 53 3.50 1.60 1.75
CA VAL A 53 2.88 1.59 3.07
C VAL A 53 3.97 1.69 4.12
N ARG A 54 3.96 2.80 4.86
CA ARG A 54 4.89 3.10 5.95
C ARG A 54 4.43 2.38 7.21
N THR A 55 4.74 1.11 7.34
CA THR A 55 4.24 0.20 8.39
C THR A 55 4.42 0.75 9.81
N ARG A 56 5.54 1.42 10.09
CA ARG A 56 5.83 2.05 11.40
C ARG A 56 4.82 3.12 11.80
N THR A 57 4.26 3.84 10.83
CA THR A 57 3.33 4.96 11.06
C THR A 57 1.91 4.66 10.59
N GLY A 58 1.72 3.58 9.84
CA GLY A 58 0.48 3.22 9.17
C GLY A 58 0.08 4.15 8.03
N THR A 59 0.89 5.16 7.68
CA THR A 59 0.60 6.05 6.56
C THR A 59 0.96 5.41 5.23
N ILE A 60 0.42 5.92 4.14
CA ILE A 60 0.78 5.47 2.80
C ILE A 60 1.25 6.64 1.95
N ASP A 61 2.21 6.37 1.08
CA ASP A 61 2.63 7.26 0.02
C ASP A 61 2.25 6.66 -1.33
N GLU A 62 1.90 7.50 -2.28
CA GLU A 62 1.59 7.13 -3.65
C GLU A 62 2.64 7.70 -4.60
N TRP A 63 3.05 6.95 -5.61
CA TRP A 63 3.95 7.44 -6.65
C TRP A 63 3.16 8.24 -7.69
N VAL A 64 3.33 9.57 -7.66
CA VAL A 64 2.64 10.49 -8.55
C VAL A 64 3.67 11.37 -9.25
N ALA A 65 3.67 11.37 -10.59
CA ALA A 65 4.53 12.22 -11.41
C ALA A 65 6.02 12.20 -11.01
N GLY A 66 6.56 10.99 -10.74
CA GLY A 66 7.98 10.80 -10.46
C GLY A 66 8.41 11.04 -9.00
N LYS A 67 7.47 11.19 -8.07
CA LYS A 67 7.75 11.38 -6.64
C LYS A 67 6.77 10.63 -5.76
N TRP A 68 7.22 10.24 -4.56
CA TRP A 68 6.37 9.69 -3.51
C TRP A 68 5.65 10.82 -2.79
N MET A 69 4.31 10.77 -2.79
CA MET A 69 3.44 11.76 -2.18
C MET A 69 2.58 11.10 -1.12
N LYS A 70 2.60 11.64 0.10
CA LYS A 70 1.77 11.13 1.19
C LYS A 70 0.28 11.28 0.87
N VAL A 71 -0.48 10.18 0.96
CA VAL A 71 -1.94 10.21 0.82
C VAL A 71 -2.53 10.77 2.11
N ARG A 72 -3.05 12.00 2.04
CA ARG A 72 -3.59 12.70 3.20
C ARG A 72 -4.91 12.06 3.65
N GLY A 73 -5.11 11.98 4.97
CA GLY A 73 -6.33 11.43 5.56
C GLY A 73 -6.45 9.90 5.47
N PHE A 74 -5.44 9.21 4.94
CA PHE A 74 -5.42 7.75 4.87
C PHE A 74 -4.36 7.15 5.80
N THR A 75 -4.81 6.21 6.63
CA THR A 75 -3.96 5.30 7.40
C THR A 75 -4.52 3.89 7.35
N ILE A 76 -3.64 2.90 7.29
CA ILE A 76 -4.00 1.48 7.44
C ILE A 76 -4.47 1.23 8.88
N LYS A 77 -5.47 0.38 9.04
CA LYS A 77 -5.99 -0.04 10.34
C LYS A 77 -5.46 -1.42 10.75
N SER A 78 -5.00 -2.21 9.79
CA SER A 78 -4.37 -3.50 10.01
C SER A 78 -3.21 -3.33 10.98
N LYS A 79 -3.19 -4.22 11.97
CA LYS A 79 -2.06 -4.34 12.90
C LYS A 79 -1.36 -5.64 12.61
N GLU A 80 -0.05 -5.60 12.70
CA GLU A 80 0.74 -6.81 12.78
C GLU A 80 0.45 -7.45 14.13
N LEU A 81 -0.10 -8.67 14.09
CA LEU A 81 -0.36 -9.50 15.27
C LEU A 81 0.86 -10.34 15.59
#